data_AF-A0A521T9T9-F1
#
_entry.id   AF-A0A521T9T9-F1
#
_cell.length_a   1.000
_cell.length_b   1.000
_cell.length_c   1.000
_cell.angle_alpha   90.00
_cell.angle_beta   90.00
_cell.angle_gamma   90.00
#
_symmetry.space_group_name_H-M   'P 1'
#
loop_
_entity.id
_entity.type
_entity.pdbx_description
1 polymer ?
#
loop_
_entity_poly.entity_id
_entity_poly.type
_entity_poly.pdbx_seq_one_letter_code
_entity_poly.pdbx_strand_id
1 'polypeptide(L)' 'MHTVTCGDCGDECQIPFEPKFNRPVYCSECFQ' A
#
# COMPACT_ATOMS: atom_id res chain seq x y z
N MET A 1 -0.20 -11.92 -2.74
CA MET A 1 -0.45 -10.80 -1.81
C MET A 1 0.90 -10.22 -1.49
N HIS A 2 1.14 -8.96 -1.87
CA HIS A 2 2.41 -8.28 -1.59
C HIS A 2 2.25 -7.45 -0.33
N THR A 3 3.17 -7.62 0.62
CA THR A 3 3.26 -6.77 1.81
C THR A 3 3.94 -5.48 1.41
N VAL A 4 3.27 -4.37 1.62
CA VAL A 4 3.76 -3.03 1.29
C VAL A 4 3.49 -2.09 2.43
N THR A 5 4.36 -1.10 2.59
CA THR A 5 4.15 -0.03 3.55
C THR A 5 3.26 1.04 2.92
N CYS A 6 2.17 1.36 3.61
CA CYS A 6 1.27 2.45 3.31
C CYS A 6 2.03 3.78 3.28
N GLY A 7 1.95 4.52 2.18
CA GLY A 7 2.62 5.82 2.04
C GLY A 7 2.02 6.95 2.87
N ASP A 8 0.81 6.76 3.41
CA ASP A 8 0.09 7.76 4.21
C ASP A 8 0.20 7.48 5.71
N CYS A 9 -0.18 6.26 6.09
CA CYS A 9 -0.19 5.78 7.47
C CYS A 9 1.13 5.18 7.96
N GLY A 10 1.98 4.66 7.05
CA GLY A 10 3.22 3.98 7.41
C GLY A 10 3.03 2.53 7.87
N ASP A 11 1.80 2.02 7.90
CA ASP A 11 1.50 0.64 8.28
C ASP A 11 1.75 -0.38 7.16
N GLU A 12 2.06 -1.61 7.54
CA GLU A 12 2.24 -2.73 6.62
C GLU A 12 0.90 -3.33 6.21
N CYS A 13 0.64 -3.39 4.91
CA CYS A 13 -0.64 -3.83 4.34
C CYS A 13 -0.43 -4.85 3.23
N GLN A 14 -1.39 -5.74 3.05
CA GLN A 14 -1.35 -6.77 2.02
C GLN A 14 -2.22 -6.38 0.83
N ILE A 15 -1.57 -6.13 -0.31
CA ILE A 15 -2.25 -5.77 -1.55
C ILE A 15 -2.26 -6.94 -2.55
N PRO A 16 -3.31 -7.08 -3.37
CA PRO A 16 -3.37 -8.11 -4.40
C PRO A 16 -2.65 -7.73 -5.71
N PHE A 17 -2.11 -6.51 -5.80
CA PHE A 17 -1.40 -5.99 -6.98
C PHE A 17 0.08 -5.73 -6.68
N GLU A 18 0.88 -5.59 -7.72
CA GLU A 18 2.32 -5.34 -7.58
C GLU A 18 2.57 -3.84 -7.32
N PRO A 19 3.31 -3.46 -6.25
CA PRO A 19 3.60 -2.06 -5.95
C PRO A 19 4.47 -1.44 -7.06
N LYS A 20 4.04 -0.31 -7.60
CA LYS A 20 4.84 0.44 -8.57
C LYS A 20 5.82 1.34 -7.83
N PHE A 21 7.12 1.16 -8.05
CA PHE A 21 8.18 2.00 -7.47
C PHE A 21 8.02 3.51 -7.68
N ASN A 22 7.23 3.93 -8.67
CA ASN A 22 7.01 5.34 -9.01
C ASN A 22 5.69 5.92 -8.45
N ARG A 23 4.93 5.17 -7.63
CA ARG A 23 3.72 5.65 -6.96
C ARG A 23 3.63 5.11 -5.53
N PRO A 24 3.34 5.95 -4.52
CA PRO A 24 3.05 5.47 -3.18
C PRO A 24 1.85 4.53 -3.21
N VAL A 25 1.94 3.43 -2.48
CA VAL A 25 0.81 2.51 -2.29
C VAL A 25 0.09 2.88 -1.00
N TYR A 26 -1.23 2.82 -1.05
CA TYR A 26 -2.09 3.13 0.07
C TYR A 26 -2.86 1.89 0.49
N CYS A 27 -3.09 1.73 1.78
CA CYS A 27 -3.96 0.69 2.31
C CYS A 27 -5.42 1.01 1.99
N SER A 28 -6.27 -0.02 2.03
CA SER A 28 -7.72 0.16 1.80
C SER A 28 -8.36 1.14 2.79
N GLU A 29 -7.80 1.27 4.00
CA GLU A 29 -8.29 2.19 5.02
C GLU A 29 -7.97 3.65 4.68
N CYS A 30 -6.78 3.94 4.12
CA CYS A 30 -6.41 5.29 3.68
C CYS A 30 -7.05 5.69 2.34
N PHE A 31 -7.57 4.74 1.57
CA PHE A 31 -8.21 4.99 0.27
C PHE A 31 -9.75 5.14 0.37
N GLN A 32 -10.31 4.98 1.57
CA GLN A 32 -11.72 5.20 1.87
C GLN A 32 -12.03 6.69 2.06
#